data_AF-A0A0J8RV49-F1
#
_entry.id   AF-A0A0J8RV49-F1
#
_cell.length_a   1.000
_cell.length_b   1.000
_cell.length_c   1.000
_cell.angle_alpha   90.00
_cell.angle_beta   90.00
_cell.angle_gamma   90.00
#
_symmetry.space_group_name_H-M   'P 1'
#
loop_
_entity.id
_entity.type
_entity.pdbx_description
1 polymer ?
#
loop_
_entity_poly.entity_id
_entity_poly.type
_entity_poly.pdbx_seq_one_letter_code
_entity_poly.pdbx_strand_id
1 'polypeptide(L)'
;MRVTAVSQAAASPSQHGPLNSPSRPSAYGGLHRWSIPGASLGSVQPKQGEYFDRNDLPERFRRIPWSQAEIEAIETGGASLFA
;
A
#
# COMPACT_ATOMS: atom_id res chain seq x y z
N MET A 1 -26.03 -53.28 5.76
CA MET A 1 -24.66 -52.73 5.67
C MET A 1 -24.66 -51.61 4.63
N ARG A 2 -24.73 -50.34 5.06
CA ARG A 2 -24.47 -49.19 4.19
C ARG A 2 -23.62 -48.20 4.97
N VAL A 3 -22.55 -47.79 4.32
CA VAL A 3 -21.36 -47.15 4.87
C VAL A 3 -21.61 -45.66 5.04
N THR A 4 -21.10 -45.13 6.15
CA THR A 4 -21.06 -43.73 6.54
C THR A 4 -20.40 -42.85 5.47
N ALA A 5 -20.97 -41.66 5.20
CA ALA A 5 -20.25 -40.57 4.56
C ALA A 5 -20.31 -39.35 5.49
N VAL A 6 -19.20 -39.06 6.17
CA VAL A 6 -18.99 -37.79 6.87
C VAL A 6 -18.63 -36.76 5.80
N SER A 7 -19.55 -35.83 5.52
CA SER A 7 -19.21 -34.63 4.75
C SER A 7 -18.41 -33.68 5.63
N GLN A 8 -17.11 -33.55 5.35
CA GLN A 8 -16.31 -32.45 5.91
C GLN A 8 -16.58 -31.20 5.07
N ALA A 9 -17.31 -30.24 5.64
CA ALA A 9 -17.45 -28.91 5.09
C ALA A 9 -16.18 -28.11 5.37
N ALA A 10 -15.56 -27.57 4.31
CA ALA A 10 -14.40 -26.70 4.40
C ALA A 10 -14.71 -25.46 5.26
N ALA A 11 -13.86 -25.18 6.26
CA ALA A 11 -13.95 -23.95 7.03
C ALA A 11 -13.48 -22.78 6.17
N SER A 12 -14.38 -21.82 5.92
CA SER A 12 -14.03 -20.54 5.31
C SER A 12 -13.01 -19.82 6.21
N PRO A 13 -11.90 -19.27 5.68
CA PRO A 13 -11.04 -18.40 6.48
C PRO A 13 -11.87 -17.19 6.91
N SER A 14 -11.94 -16.96 8.23
CA SER A 14 -12.64 -15.83 8.82
C SER A 14 -12.12 -14.53 8.21
N GLN A 15 -12.91 -13.94 7.31
CA GLN A 15 -12.67 -12.58 6.87
C GLN A 15 -12.85 -11.68 8.09
N HIS A 16 -11.83 -10.90 8.41
CA HIS A 16 -11.84 -9.91 9.48
C HIS A 16 -13.13 -9.08 9.41
N GLY A 17 -13.69 -8.78 10.60
CA GLY A 17 -14.98 -8.12 10.75
C GLY A 17 -15.09 -6.79 9.98
N PRO A 18 -16.30 -6.22 9.88
CA PRO A 18 -16.56 -5.06 9.02
C PRO A 18 -15.59 -3.92 9.33
N LEU A 19 -14.86 -3.45 8.30
CA LEU A 19 -13.88 -2.35 8.34
C LEU A 19 -14.48 -0.99 8.74
N ASN A 20 -15.78 -0.94 9.03
CA ASN A 20 -16.50 0.28 9.40
C ASN A 20 -16.73 0.31 10.91
N SER A 21 -15.74 0.82 11.65
CA SER A 21 -15.94 1.31 13.02
C SER A 21 -16.10 2.83 12.98
N PRO A 22 -17.32 3.37 13.02
CA PRO A 22 -17.53 4.81 13.03
C PRO A 22 -17.44 5.29 14.48
N SER A 23 -16.23 5.56 14.98
CA SER A 23 -15.97 6.56 16.04
C SER A 23 -14.54 6.42 16.56
N ARG A 24 -13.59 7.04 15.86
CA ARG A 24 -12.44 7.68 16.51
C ARG A 24 -12.24 9.03 15.84
N PRO A 25 -12.36 10.16 16.54
CA PRO A 25 -11.89 11.43 16.01
C PRO A 25 -10.37 11.30 15.85
N SER A 26 -9.92 11.12 14.60
CA SER A 26 -8.51 11.17 14.27
C SER A 26 -8.00 12.58 14.62
N ALA A 27 -6.97 12.66 15.46
CA ALA A 27 -6.29 13.91 15.81
C ALA A 27 -5.60 14.59 14.61
N TYR A 28 -5.63 13.95 13.44
CA TYR A 28 -5.27 14.53 12.16
C TYR A 28 -6.56 14.98 11.44
N GLY A 29 -6.66 16.29 11.21
CA GLY A 29 -7.84 16.95 10.65
C GLY A 29 -8.59 16.13 9.61
N GLY A 30 -9.88 15.93 9.88
CA GLY A 30 -10.90 15.82 8.84
C GLY A 30 -10.88 14.58 7.96
N LEU A 31 -11.61 13.55 8.40
CA LEU A 31 -12.00 12.38 7.58
C LEU A 31 -12.78 12.74 6.29
N HIS A 32 -13.19 14.01 6.11
CA HIS A 32 -13.94 14.47 4.95
C HIS A 32 -13.18 14.37 3.61
N ARG A 33 -11.84 14.29 3.59
CA ARG A 33 -11.08 14.10 2.34
C ARG A 33 -10.93 12.62 1.94
N TRP A 34 -11.06 11.69 2.89
CA TRP A 34 -10.84 10.26 2.66
C TRP A 34 -12.12 9.51 2.23
N SER A 35 -13.30 10.11 2.40
CA SER A 35 -14.58 9.55 1.93
C SER A 35 -14.96 9.97 0.51
N ILE A 36 -14.16 10.83 -0.13
CA ILE A 36 -14.44 11.33 -1.48
C ILE A 36 -13.90 10.31 -2.49
N PRO A 37 -14.74 9.72 -3.37
CA PRO A 37 -14.27 8.82 -4.41
C PRO A 37 -13.24 9.52 -5.29
N GLY A 38 -12.14 8.83 -5.64
CA GLY A 38 -11.06 9.43 -6.43
C GLY A 38 -11.54 10.07 -7.75
N ALA A 39 -12.57 9.51 -8.37
CA ALA A 39 -13.18 10.05 -9.59
C ALA A 39 -13.80 11.45 -9.41
N SER A 40 -14.18 11.83 -8.20
CA SER A 40 -14.74 13.15 -7.89
C SER A 40 -13.69 14.21 -7.53
N LEU A 41 -12.40 13.84 -7.49
CA LEU A 41 -11.28 14.76 -7.24
C LEU A 41 -10.84 15.54 -8.49
N GLY A 42 -11.41 15.22 -9.65
CA GLY A 42 -11.08 15.85 -10.93
C GLY A 42 -10.03 15.08 -11.74
N SER A 43 -9.54 15.72 -12.81
CA SER A 43 -8.56 15.11 -13.70
C SER A 43 -7.19 14.97 -13.01
N VAL A 44 -6.55 13.82 -13.23
CA VAL A 44 -5.17 13.57 -12.79
C VAL A 44 -4.16 14.05 -13.86
N GLN A 45 -4.60 14.49 -15.03
CA GLN A 45 -3.71 14.98 -16.09
C GLN A 45 -3.19 16.39 -15.75
N PRO A 46 -1.88 16.68 -15.93
CA PRO A 46 -1.40 18.05 -15.84
C PRO A 46 -2.02 18.92 -16.95
N LYS A 47 -2.03 20.24 -16.76
CA LYS A 47 -2.51 21.16 -17.81
C LYS A 47 -1.59 21.12 -19.03
N GLN A 48 -2.08 21.62 -20.15
CA GLN A 48 -1.28 21.70 -21.37
C GLN A 48 -0.01 22.53 -21.13
N GLY A 49 1.16 21.93 -21.38
CA GLY A 49 2.46 22.56 -21.15
C GLY A 49 3.01 22.41 -19.72
N GLU A 50 2.24 21.82 -18.80
CA GLU A 50 2.72 21.47 -17.45
C GLU A 50 3.13 19.99 -17.38
N TYR A 51 4.04 19.67 -16.46
CA TYR A 51 4.44 18.31 -16.15
C TYR A 51 4.54 18.14 -14.63
N PHE A 52 4.25 16.95 -14.14
CA PHE A 52 4.50 16.64 -12.73
C PHE A 52 5.95 16.20 -12.57
N ASP A 53 6.78 17.05 -11.95
CA ASP A 53 8.07 16.61 -11.44
C ASP A 53 7.92 16.08 -10.01
N ARG A 54 8.48 14.90 -9.77
CA ARG A 54 8.53 14.27 -8.46
C ARG A 54 9.51 14.99 -7.53
N ASN A 55 10.47 15.73 -8.08
CA ASN A 55 11.41 16.56 -7.33
C ASN A 55 10.72 17.77 -6.65
N ASP A 56 9.63 18.26 -7.23
CA ASP A 56 8.81 19.35 -6.68
C ASP A 56 7.96 18.91 -5.47
N LEU A 57 7.85 17.60 -5.25
CA LEU A 57 7.13 17.05 -4.11
C LEU A 57 8.04 16.95 -2.87
N PRO A 58 7.44 16.92 -1.66
CA PRO A 58 8.16 16.64 -0.42
C PRO A 58 9.02 15.36 -0.51
N GLU A 59 10.14 15.35 0.21
CA GLU A 59 11.17 14.31 0.13
C GLU A 59 10.63 12.87 0.22
N ARG A 60 9.62 12.63 1.06
CA ARG A 60 8.95 11.33 1.19
C ARG A 60 8.34 10.76 -0.10
N PHE A 61 8.14 11.60 -1.13
CA PHE A 61 7.62 11.19 -2.43
C PHE A 61 8.73 11.02 -3.48
N ARG A 62 9.96 11.43 -3.19
CA ARG A 62 11.08 11.31 -4.12
C ARG A 62 11.55 9.86 -4.21
N ARG A 63 12.31 9.55 -5.27
CA ARG A 63 13.01 8.25 -5.37
C ARG A 63 14.14 8.23 -4.34
N ILE A 64 14.26 7.13 -3.62
CA ILE A 64 15.41 6.89 -2.74
C ILE A 64 16.61 6.57 -3.63
N PRO A 65 17.69 7.38 -3.60
CA PRO A 65 18.93 7.02 -4.27
C PRO A 65 19.60 5.88 -3.52
N TRP A 66 19.99 4.83 -4.24
CA TRP A 66 20.80 3.75 -3.69
C TRP A 66 22.26 3.97 -4.08
N SER A 67 23.17 3.85 -3.13
CA SER A 67 24.61 3.83 -3.39
C SER A 67 25.01 2.52 -4.04
N GLN A 68 26.15 2.52 -4.75
CA GLN A 68 26.62 1.30 -5.40
C GLN A 68 26.98 0.19 -4.41
N ALA A 69 27.49 0.56 -3.23
CA ALA A 69 27.75 -0.37 -2.15
C ALA A 69 26.47 -1.03 -1.62
N GLU A 70 25.38 -0.28 -1.48
CA GLU A 70 24.10 -0.85 -1.05
C GLU A 70 23.49 -1.77 -2.11
N ILE A 71 23.61 -1.39 -3.39
CA ILE A 71 23.17 -2.24 -4.51
C ILE A 71 23.93 -3.57 -4.48
N GLU A 72 25.26 -3.52 -4.37
CA GLU A 72 26.10 -4.71 -4.30
C GLU A 72 25.81 -5.55 -3.06
N ALA A 73 25.59 -4.92 -1.90
CA ALA A 73 25.20 -5.62 -0.69
C ALA A 73 23.86 -6.35 -0.86
N ILE A 74 22.89 -5.78 -1.58
CA ILE A 74 21.62 -6.46 -1.87
C ILE A 74 21.83 -7.61 -2.87
N GLU A 75 22.57 -7.38 -3.95
CA GLU A 75 22.81 -8.38 -5.00
C GLU A 75 23.62 -9.59 -4.51
N THR A 76 24.55 -9.36 -3.58
CA THR A 76 25.37 -10.42 -2.97
C THR A 76 24.71 -11.06 -1.74
N GLY A 77 23.50 -10.64 -1.36
CA GLY A 77 22.84 -11.09 -0.14
C GLY A 77 23.59 -10.69 1.15
N GLY A 78 24.37 -9.62 1.10
CA GLY A 78 25.13 -9.04 2.21
C GLY A 78 26.59 -9.46 2.26
N ALA A 79 27.07 -10.30 1.33
CA ALA A 79 28.44 -10.80 1.37
C ALA A 79 29.50 -9.69 1.16
N SER A 80 29.22 -8.69 0.33
CA SER A 80 30.15 -7.58 0.07
C SER A 80 30.39 -6.68 1.29
N LEU A 81 29.57 -6.76 2.35
CA LEU A 81 29.78 -6.01 3.59
C LEU A 81 30.93 -6.56 4.44
N PHE A 82 31.37 -7.80 4.18
CA PHE A 82 32.37 -8.52 4.97
C PHE A 82 33.56 -9.04 4.14
N ALA A 83 33.62 -8.70 2.85
CA ALA A 83 34.64 -9.14 1.91
C ALA A 83 35.91 -8.27 1.96
#